data_AF-A0A524J203-F1
#
_entry.id   AF-A0A524J203-F1
#
_cell.length_a   1.000
_cell.length_b   1.000
_cell.length_c   1.000
_cell.angle_alpha   90.00
_cell.angle_beta   90.00
_cell.angle_gamma   90.00
#
_symmetry.space_group_name_H-M   'P 1'
#
loop_
_entity.id
_entity.type
_entity.pdbx_description
1 polymer ?
#
loop_
_entity_poly.entity_id
_entity_poly.type
_entity_poly.pdbx_seq_one_letter_code
_entity_poly.pdbx_strand_id
1 'polypeptide(L)'
;MLPLMLKPVKLLNNLLVESGPAPIPEAVWYVTQQTDAGLVYTFPLGALASAAYLSADMLLDGDRLSVFSLCLQEGEDGPVFRMNFGLLNQCSARMRVPLEAVNQNRWRYPREGAWLKPMCGGDRVDLAKVDRMLLRVIRKSSNPTRFCLTPVTATLEPPALLEAPLLPRGKLLDAVGQSTLHAWEGKTASPAVASERLESQLASADKEHLPEGMTRWGGWSQKQFDSTGFFHTHHDGNRWWLVDPDGNAFWSSGLDCVRFGIETAYEGLEGALAWLPEPEGLYKAAYAHGRDKVVDYLRANFIR
;
A
#
# COMPACT_ATOMS: atom_id res chain seq x y z
N MET A 1 23.22 -7.48 -25.25
CA MET A 1 24.25 -7.21 -24.23
C MET A 1 23.52 -6.60 -23.05
N LEU A 2 23.67 -7.16 -21.85
CA LEU A 2 23.09 -6.63 -20.61
C LEU A 2 24.19 -5.86 -19.85
N PRO A 3 23.88 -4.72 -19.19
CA PRO A 3 22.55 -4.14 -19.00
C PRO A 3 21.96 -3.56 -20.29
N LEU A 4 20.65 -3.73 -20.48
CA LEU A 4 19.89 -3.17 -21.60
C LEU A 4 18.98 -2.06 -21.10
N MET A 5 19.23 -0.83 -21.56
CA MET A 5 18.38 0.33 -21.26
C MET A 5 17.19 0.40 -22.22
N LEU A 6 15.98 0.40 -21.68
CA LEU A 6 14.72 0.50 -22.40
C LEU A 6 14.20 1.93 -22.35
N LYS A 7 13.89 2.49 -23.52
CA LYS A 7 13.28 3.81 -23.65
C LYS A 7 11.84 3.66 -24.18
N PRO A 8 10.90 4.46 -23.67
CA PRO A 8 9.53 4.42 -24.19
C PRO A 8 9.52 4.91 -25.64
N VAL A 9 8.78 4.20 -26.50
CA VAL A 9 8.56 4.58 -27.91
C VAL A 9 7.29 5.40 -28.09
N LYS A 10 6.35 5.31 -27.13
CA LYS A 10 5.05 5.99 -27.18
C LYS A 10 4.48 6.23 -25.79
N LEU A 11 3.74 7.32 -25.64
CA LEU A 11 2.93 7.65 -24.48
C LEU A 11 1.46 7.28 -24.74
N LEU A 12 0.74 6.80 -23.72
CA LEU A 12 -0.68 6.43 -23.80
C LEU A 12 -1.57 7.33 -22.95
N ASN A 13 -2.83 7.44 -23.38
CA ASN A 13 -3.95 8.10 -22.69
C ASN A 13 -3.56 9.45 -22.07
N ASN A 14 -3.02 10.35 -22.92
CA ASN A 14 -2.65 11.71 -22.54
C ASN A 14 -1.67 11.79 -21.36
N LEU A 15 -0.77 10.80 -21.19
CA LEU A 15 0.39 10.96 -20.33
C LEU A 15 1.26 12.08 -20.90
N LEU A 16 1.53 13.11 -20.09
CA LEU A 16 2.34 14.25 -20.48
C LEU A 16 3.73 14.14 -19.86
N VAL A 17 4.74 14.57 -20.62
CA VAL A 17 6.10 14.76 -20.11
C VAL A 17 6.23 16.19 -19.61
N GLU A 18 6.74 16.35 -18.40
CA GLU A 18 6.98 17.66 -17.80
C GLU A 18 8.49 17.97 -17.80
N SER A 19 8.86 19.19 -18.18
CA SER A 19 10.25 19.65 -18.13
C SER A 19 10.61 20.16 -16.74
N GLY A 20 11.85 19.93 -16.31
CA GLY A 20 12.37 20.43 -15.04
C GLY A 20 13.23 19.39 -14.32
N PRO A 21 14.02 19.81 -13.32
CA PRO A 21 14.84 18.88 -12.55
C PRO A 21 13.96 17.91 -11.75
N ALA A 22 14.24 16.62 -11.88
CA ALA A 22 13.72 15.60 -10.98
C ALA A 22 14.67 15.42 -9.77
N PRO A 23 14.15 15.09 -8.56
CA PRO A 23 14.99 14.76 -7.42
C PRO A 23 15.95 13.60 -7.69
N ILE A 24 15.51 12.64 -8.52
CA ILE A 24 16.32 11.51 -8.95
C ILE A 24 17.10 11.92 -10.22
N PRO A 25 18.44 11.79 -10.24
CA PRO A 25 19.24 12.07 -11.43
C PRO A 25 18.75 11.27 -12.65
N GLU A 26 18.72 11.91 -13.82
CA GLU A 26 18.29 11.32 -15.10
C GLU A 26 16.81 10.89 -15.18
N ALA A 27 16.02 11.11 -14.13
CA ALA A 27 14.61 10.79 -14.15
C ALA A 27 13.82 11.85 -14.94
N VAL A 28 12.81 11.37 -15.69
CA VAL A 28 11.88 12.21 -16.46
C VAL A 28 10.57 12.32 -15.69
N TRP A 29 10.02 13.53 -15.59
CA TRP A 29 8.71 13.76 -15.00
C TRP A 29 7.58 13.41 -15.96
N TYR A 30 6.58 12.72 -15.44
CA TYR A 30 5.33 12.39 -16.12
C TYR A 30 4.14 12.82 -15.27
N VAL A 31 3.08 13.31 -15.92
CA VAL A 31 1.83 13.71 -15.28
C VAL A 31 0.62 13.21 -16.05
N THR A 32 -0.41 12.76 -15.33
CA THR A 32 -1.68 12.33 -15.93
C THR A 32 -2.87 12.61 -15.03
N GLN A 33 -4.00 12.94 -15.66
CA GLN A 33 -5.32 12.97 -15.02
C GLN A 33 -6.09 11.65 -15.15
N GLN A 34 -5.68 10.80 -16.09
CA GLN A 34 -6.41 9.60 -16.52
C GLN A 34 -5.78 8.33 -15.94
N THR A 35 -6.62 7.36 -15.61
CA THR A 35 -6.16 5.97 -15.48
C THR A 35 -5.79 5.41 -16.85
N ASP A 36 -4.98 4.37 -16.87
CA ASP A 36 -4.42 3.70 -18.05
C ASP A 36 -3.45 4.55 -18.90
N ALA A 37 -3.16 5.78 -18.46
CA ALA A 37 -2.06 6.56 -19.00
C ALA A 37 -0.71 5.92 -18.65
N GLY A 38 0.20 5.87 -19.63
CA GLY A 38 1.40 5.06 -19.48
C GLY A 38 2.42 5.19 -20.60
N LEU A 39 3.46 4.37 -20.47
CA LEU A 39 4.66 4.32 -21.27
C LEU A 39 4.71 2.97 -21.99
N VAL A 40 4.77 3.01 -23.32
CA VAL A 40 4.91 1.83 -24.18
C VAL A 40 6.35 1.68 -24.60
N TYR A 41 6.87 0.47 -24.49
CA TYR A 41 8.21 0.10 -24.87
C TYR A 41 8.11 -1.04 -25.88
N THR A 42 8.96 -1.01 -26.90
CA THR A 42 9.15 -2.10 -27.85
C THR A 42 10.63 -2.40 -27.96
N PHE A 43 10.99 -3.67 -28.06
CA PHE A 43 12.37 -4.12 -28.17
C PHE A 43 12.42 -5.42 -28.99
N PRO A 44 13.59 -5.78 -29.57
CA PRO A 44 13.71 -7.00 -30.36
C PRO A 44 13.30 -8.25 -29.58
N LEU A 45 12.71 -9.24 -30.27
CA LEU A 45 12.42 -10.55 -29.70
C LEU A 45 13.69 -11.15 -29.08
N GLY A 46 13.53 -11.74 -27.89
CA GLY A 46 14.65 -12.30 -27.12
C GLY A 46 15.51 -11.28 -26.38
N ALA A 47 15.22 -9.97 -26.45
CA ALA A 47 16.00 -8.96 -25.74
C ALA A 47 15.98 -9.12 -24.21
N LEU A 48 14.92 -9.72 -23.66
CA LEU A 48 14.78 -10.02 -22.24
C LEU A 48 15.06 -11.49 -21.89
N ALA A 49 15.39 -12.35 -22.87
CA ALA A 49 15.49 -13.80 -22.67
C ALA A 49 16.52 -14.20 -21.61
N SER A 50 17.62 -13.46 -21.50
CA SER A 50 18.66 -13.68 -20.50
C SER A 50 18.59 -12.74 -19.31
N ALA A 51 17.65 -11.79 -19.28
CA ALA A 51 17.57 -10.83 -18.18
C ALA A 51 16.92 -11.48 -16.94
N ALA A 52 17.46 -11.18 -15.77
CA ALA A 52 16.93 -11.64 -14.48
C ALA A 52 16.08 -10.58 -13.79
N TYR A 53 16.32 -9.29 -14.05
CA TYR A 53 15.58 -8.19 -13.42
C TYR A 53 15.25 -7.06 -14.40
N LEU A 54 14.16 -6.35 -14.13
CA LEU A 54 13.93 -4.98 -14.61
C LEU A 54 14.03 -4.01 -13.43
N SER A 55 14.77 -2.92 -13.63
CA SER A 55 15.02 -1.92 -12.61
C SER A 55 14.79 -0.51 -13.09
N ALA A 56 14.21 0.33 -12.24
CA ALA A 56 14.18 1.77 -12.43
C ALA A 56 13.99 2.50 -11.10
N ASP A 57 14.56 3.69 -10.98
CA ASP A 57 14.34 4.55 -9.82
C ASP A 57 13.14 5.47 -10.12
N MET A 58 12.24 5.57 -9.15
CA MET A 58 10.95 6.25 -9.27
C MET A 58 10.69 7.13 -8.06
N LEU A 59 9.93 8.21 -8.26
CA LEU A 59 9.35 8.98 -7.16
C LEU A 59 7.93 9.37 -7.51
N LEU A 60 6.99 9.10 -6.60
CA LEU A 60 5.61 9.57 -6.70
C LEU A 60 5.47 10.90 -5.95
N ASP A 61 5.06 11.94 -6.66
CA ASP A 61 4.84 13.27 -6.11
C ASP A 61 3.43 13.38 -5.47
N GLY A 62 3.13 14.52 -4.84
CA GLY A 62 1.90 14.76 -4.09
C GLY A 62 1.82 13.97 -2.78
N ASP A 63 0.60 13.79 -2.28
CA ASP A 63 0.25 13.06 -1.05
C ASP A 63 -0.73 11.90 -1.33
N ARG A 64 -1.19 11.75 -2.57
CA ARG A 64 -2.16 10.72 -2.96
C ARG A 64 -1.49 9.51 -3.58
N LEU A 65 -1.78 8.34 -3.03
CA LEU A 65 -1.31 7.07 -3.56
C LEU A 65 -1.75 6.89 -5.02
N SER A 66 -0.83 6.39 -5.83
CA SER A 66 -1.10 5.89 -7.18
C SER A 66 -0.60 4.45 -7.31
N VAL A 67 -1.33 3.63 -8.06
CA VAL A 67 -0.97 2.24 -8.34
C VAL A 67 -0.58 2.12 -9.80
N PHE A 68 0.56 1.49 -10.04
CA PHE A 68 1.14 1.23 -11.34
C PHE A 68 0.95 -0.22 -11.74
N SER A 69 0.99 -0.47 -13.03
CA SER A 69 0.97 -1.80 -13.63
C SER A 69 2.05 -1.88 -14.69
N LEU A 70 3.02 -2.76 -14.48
CA LEU A 70 4.02 -3.16 -15.46
C LEU A 70 3.53 -4.44 -16.15
N CYS A 71 3.40 -4.42 -17.47
CA CYS A 71 2.99 -5.58 -18.27
C CYS A 71 4.12 -5.97 -19.22
N LEU A 72 4.34 -7.28 -19.39
CA LEU A 72 5.21 -7.86 -20.41
C LEU A 72 4.36 -8.76 -21.30
N GLN A 73 4.47 -8.60 -22.62
CA GLN A 73 3.58 -9.28 -23.56
C GLN A 73 4.37 -9.94 -24.70
N GLU A 74 3.94 -11.14 -25.10
CA GLU A 74 4.46 -11.86 -26.25
C GLU A 74 3.76 -11.40 -27.54
N GLY A 75 4.41 -10.58 -28.38
CA GLY A 75 3.80 -10.12 -29.64
C GLY A 75 2.54 -9.25 -29.44
N GLU A 76 1.83 -8.95 -30.52
CA GLU A 76 0.65 -8.06 -30.47
C GLU A 76 -0.55 -8.66 -29.72
N ASP A 77 -0.81 -9.95 -29.93
CA ASP A 77 -2.01 -10.64 -29.46
C ASP A 77 -1.73 -11.80 -28.50
N GLY A 78 -0.47 -11.97 -28.06
CA GLY A 78 -0.09 -13.07 -27.17
C GLY A 78 -0.33 -12.78 -25.69
N PRO A 79 0.02 -13.76 -24.82
CA PRO A 79 -0.21 -13.70 -23.39
C PRO A 79 0.46 -12.49 -22.73
N VAL A 80 -0.15 -11.99 -21.65
CA VAL A 80 0.30 -10.79 -20.93
C VAL A 80 0.56 -11.09 -19.47
N PHE A 81 1.82 -11.03 -19.06
CA PHE A 81 2.18 -10.96 -17.66
C PHE A 81 1.91 -9.56 -17.11
N ARG A 82 1.47 -9.46 -15.85
CA ARG A 82 1.23 -8.20 -15.14
C ARG A 82 1.84 -8.22 -13.74
N MET A 83 2.55 -7.15 -13.38
CA MET A 83 2.91 -6.81 -12.00
C MET A 83 2.33 -5.46 -11.61
N ASN A 84 1.47 -5.45 -10.59
CA ASN A 84 0.94 -4.22 -10.00
C ASN A 84 1.74 -3.83 -8.76
N PHE A 85 1.98 -2.54 -8.55
CA PHE A 85 2.68 -2.04 -7.37
C PHE A 85 2.26 -0.59 -7.07
N GLY A 86 2.44 -0.15 -5.82
CA GLY A 86 2.30 1.24 -5.42
C GLY A 86 3.66 1.87 -5.11
N LEU A 87 3.68 3.18 -4.88
CA LEU A 87 4.83 3.91 -4.39
C LEU A 87 4.43 4.73 -3.17
N LEU A 88 5.30 4.84 -2.16
CA LEU A 88 5.10 5.89 -1.14
C LEU A 88 5.33 7.26 -1.76
N ASN A 89 4.44 8.19 -1.47
CA ASN A 89 4.56 9.58 -1.89
C ASN A 89 5.80 10.23 -1.24
N GLN A 90 6.45 11.13 -1.98
CA GLN A 90 7.61 11.92 -1.51
C GLN A 90 8.77 11.08 -0.98
N CYS A 91 8.94 9.87 -1.51
CA CYS A 91 10.02 8.97 -1.17
C CYS A 91 10.47 8.24 -2.43
N SER A 92 11.75 8.32 -2.77
CA SER A 92 12.24 7.57 -3.94
C SER A 92 12.18 6.07 -3.68
N ALA A 93 11.79 5.31 -4.69
CA ALA A 93 11.77 3.86 -4.68
C ALA A 93 12.62 3.34 -5.84
N ARG A 94 13.21 2.15 -5.66
CA ARG A 94 13.75 1.38 -6.78
C ARG A 94 12.78 0.25 -7.10
N MET A 95 12.14 0.32 -8.26
CA MET A 95 11.43 -0.82 -8.82
C MET A 95 12.46 -1.92 -9.11
N ARG A 96 12.28 -3.12 -8.54
CA ARG A 96 13.17 -4.28 -8.76
C ARG A 96 12.32 -5.49 -9.11
N VAL A 97 11.83 -5.55 -10.35
CA VAL A 97 10.99 -6.66 -10.82
C VAL A 97 11.87 -7.86 -11.12
N PRO A 98 11.81 -8.97 -10.36
CA PRO A 98 12.48 -10.19 -10.75
C PRO A 98 11.74 -10.80 -11.94
N LEU A 99 12.43 -11.02 -13.05
CA LEU A 99 11.82 -11.53 -14.27
C LEU A 99 11.41 -13.00 -14.17
N GLU A 100 11.85 -13.75 -13.15
CA GLU A 100 11.27 -15.07 -12.84
C GLU A 100 9.77 -14.99 -12.51
N ALA A 101 9.27 -13.82 -12.09
CA ALA A 101 7.86 -13.57 -11.79
C ALA A 101 6.93 -13.86 -12.96
N VAL A 102 7.42 -13.78 -14.21
CA VAL A 102 6.65 -14.14 -15.41
C VAL A 102 6.18 -15.59 -15.41
N ASN A 103 6.77 -16.44 -14.57
CA ASN A 103 6.35 -17.83 -14.41
C ASN A 103 5.07 -18.00 -13.57
N GLN A 104 4.57 -16.93 -12.92
CA GLN A 104 3.37 -16.94 -12.07
C GLN A 104 3.43 -17.91 -10.88
N ASN A 105 4.64 -18.28 -10.43
CA ASN A 105 4.82 -19.20 -9.30
C ASN A 105 4.47 -18.57 -7.93
N ARG A 106 4.32 -17.24 -7.87
CA ARG A 106 4.01 -16.47 -6.66
C ARG A 106 3.11 -15.30 -7.00
N TRP A 107 2.09 -15.07 -6.18
CA TRP A 107 1.16 -13.94 -6.37
C TRP A 107 1.71 -12.61 -5.83
N ARG A 108 2.69 -12.62 -4.92
CA ARG A 108 3.26 -11.43 -4.27
C ARG A 108 4.77 -11.57 -4.05
N TYR A 109 5.50 -10.51 -4.36
CA TYR A 109 6.93 -10.37 -4.06
C TYR A 109 7.15 -9.47 -2.85
N PRO A 110 8.32 -9.57 -2.17
CA PRO A 110 8.67 -8.65 -1.09
C PRO A 110 8.65 -7.20 -1.57
N ARG A 111 8.16 -6.30 -0.70
CA ARG A 111 8.36 -4.86 -0.90
C ARG A 111 9.83 -4.52 -0.61
N GLU A 112 10.29 -3.40 -1.12
CA GLU A 112 11.61 -2.85 -0.78
C GLU A 112 11.51 -1.34 -0.62
N GLY A 113 11.79 -0.85 0.58
CA GLY A 113 11.63 0.57 0.90
C GLY A 113 10.24 1.09 0.49
N ALA A 114 10.24 2.11 -0.37
CA ALA A 114 9.04 2.78 -0.89
C ALA A 114 8.37 2.09 -2.09
N TRP A 115 8.88 0.95 -2.58
CA TRP A 115 8.23 0.16 -3.63
C TRP A 115 7.22 -0.82 -3.01
N LEU A 116 5.93 -0.51 -3.11
CA LEU A 116 4.89 -1.12 -2.30
C LEU A 116 4.18 -2.27 -3.02
N LYS A 117 4.08 -3.41 -2.31
CA LYS A 117 3.18 -4.52 -2.62
C LYS A 117 3.24 -4.95 -4.10
N PRO A 118 4.41 -5.40 -4.61
CA PRO A 118 4.51 -5.94 -5.96
C PRO A 118 3.73 -7.26 -6.08
N MET A 119 2.76 -7.27 -6.98
CA MET A 119 1.70 -8.28 -7.07
C MET A 119 1.59 -8.80 -8.49
N CYS A 120 1.74 -10.10 -8.68
CA CYS A 120 1.67 -10.73 -10.00
C CYS A 120 0.24 -11.12 -10.37
N GLY A 121 -0.04 -11.12 -11.67
CA GLY A 121 -1.28 -11.60 -12.27
C GLY A 121 -1.19 -11.59 -13.80
N GLY A 122 -2.29 -11.90 -14.47
CA GLY A 122 -2.28 -12.13 -15.93
C GLY A 122 -1.78 -13.54 -16.25
N ASP A 123 -1.13 -13.69 -17.40
CA ASP A 123 -0.68 -14.97 -17.92
C ASP A 123 0.79 -15.25 -17.56
N ARG A 124 1.18 -16.52 -17.74
CA ARG A 124 2.59 -16.89 -17.84
C ARG A 124 3.12 -16.43 -19.20
N VAL A 125 4.31 -15.80 -19.24
CA VAL A 125 4.97 -15.44 -20.50
C VAL A 125 6.39 -16.02 -20.61
N ASP A 126 6.84 -16.24 -21.83
CA ASP A 126 8.20 -16.62 -22.22
C ASP A 126 8.98 -15.37 -22.63
N LEU A 127 10.01 -15.02 -21.85
CA LEU A 127 10.85 -13.84 -22.10
C LEU A 127 11.56 -13.87 -23.46
N ALA A 128 11.74 -15.05 -24.08
CA ALA A 128 12.28 -15.16 -25.43
C ALA A 128 11.30 -14.62 -26.50
N LYS A 129 10.01 -14.58 -26.18
CA LYS A 129 8.92 -14.14 -27.05
C LYS A 129 8.36 -12.77 -26.70
N VAL A 130 8.73 -12.21 -25.54
CA VAL A 130 8.36 -10.85 -25.16
C VAL A 130 9.10 -9.84 -26.04
N ASP A 131 8.36 -8.94 -26.67
CA ASP A 131 8.87 -7.84 -27.51
C ASP A 131 8.36 -6.46 -27.08
N ARG A 132 7.50 -6.41 -26.06
CA ARG A 132 6.90 -5.16 -25.57
C ARG A 132 6.66 -5.15 -24.07
N MET A 133 6.70 -3.95 -23.53
CA MET A 133 6.36 -3.65 -22.15
C MET A 133 5.44 -2.44 -22.07
N LEU A 134 4.53 -2.44 -21.10
CA LEU A 134 3.70 -1.29 -20.76
C LEU A 134 3.86 -0.97 -19.28
N LEU A 135 4.16 0.28 -18.94
CA LEU A 135 4.08 0.79 -17.56
C LEU A 135 3.00 1.86 -17.49
N ARG A 136 1.93 1.63 -16.72
CA ARG A 136 0.78 2.55 -16.66
C ARG A 136 0.27 2.79 -15.25
N VAL A 137 -0.39 3.92 -15.04
CA VAL A 137 -1.14 4.23 -13.81
C VAL A 137 -2.53 3.57 -13.90
N ILE A 138 -2.84 2.61 -13.04
CA ILE A 138 -4.13 1.89 -13.06
C ILE A 138 -5.11 2.36 -11.99
N ARG A 139 -4.64 3.02 -10.93
CA ARG A 139 -5.48 3.60 -9.88
C ARG A 139 -4.86 4.89 -9.39
N LYS A 140 -5.69 5.91 -9.20
CA LYS A 140 -5.33 7.22 -8.66
C LYS A 140 -6.53 7.82 -7.93
N SER A 141 -6.29 8.89 -7.18
CA SER A 141 -7.35 9.75 -6.66
C SER A 141 -7.92 10.65 -7.78
N SER A 142 -8.82 11.56 -7.42
CA SER A 142 -9.29 12.62 -8.32
C SER A 142 -8.16 13.57 -8.75
N ASN A 143 -7.13 13.75 -7.93
CA ASN A 143 -6.00 14.64 -8.23
C ASN A 143 -5.10 14.03 -9.33
N PRO A 144 -4.42 14.85 -10.15
CA PRO A 144 -3.46 14.33 -11.12
C PRO A 144 -2.35 13.51 -10.44
N THR A 145 -1.95 12.42 -11.07
CA THR A 145 -0.79 11.62 -10.67
C THR A 145 0.43 12.21 -11.37
N ARG A 146 1.43 12.62 -10.58
CA ARG A 146 2.74 13.08 -11.07
C ARG A 146 3.83 12.19 -10.51
N PHE A 147 4.68 11.65 -11.37
CA PHE A 147 5.77 10.75 -10.97
C PHE A 147 6.99 10.95 -11.86
N CYS A 148 8.19 10.72 -11.33
CA CYS A 148 9.40 10.64 -12.14
C CYS A 148 9.91 9.21 -12.22
N LEU A 149 10.62 8.91 -13.30
CA LEU A 149 11.12 7.58 -13.63
C LEU A 149 12.43 7.70 -14.42
N THR A 150 13.47 6.98 -13.99
CA THR A 150 14.69 6.77 -14.79
C THR A 150 14.45 5.73 -15.90
N PRO A 151 15.28 5.68 -16.95
CA PRO A 151 15.15 4.63 -17.97
C PRO A 151 15.12 3.23 -17.35
N VAL A 152 14.14 2.41 -17.76
CA VAL A 152 14.02 1.04 -17.26
C VAL A 152 15.19 0.23 -17.79
N THR A 153 15.93 -0.45 -16.92
CA THR A 153 17.11 -1.22 -17.28
C THR A 153 16.89 -2.70 -16.99
N ALA A 154 17.12 -3.55 -17.99
CA ALA A 154 17.17 -4.99 -17.82
C ALA A 154 18.59 -5.43 -17.42
N THR A 155 18.71 -6.28 -16.40
CA THR A 155 20.01 -6.71 -15.83
C THR A 155 20.08 -8.22 -15.64
N LEU A 156 21.31 -8.76 -15.65
CA LEU A 156 21.60 -10.16 -15.26
C LEU A 156 21.60 -10.33 -13.74
N GLU A 157 22.20 -9.36 -13.05
CA GLU A 157 22.33 -9.40 -11.60
C GLU A 157 21.19 -8.63 -10.92
N PRO A 158 20.80 -9.01 -9.69
CA PRO A 158 19.90 -8.21 -8.87
C PRO A 158 20.43 -6.78 -8.73
N PRO A 159 19.62 -5.76 -9.04
CA PRO A 159 20.01 -4.37 -8.77
C PRO A 159 20.32 -4.19 -7.28
N ALA A 160 21.19 -3.26 -6.90
CA ALA A 160 21.42 -2.97 -5.48
C ALA A 160 20.14 -2.45 -4.81
N LEU A 161 19.95 -2.78 -3.53
CA LEU A 161 18.92 -2.17 -2.69
C LEU A 161 19.13 -0.64 -2.62
N LEU A 162 18.03 0.10 -2.46
CA LEU A 162 18.11 1.53 -2.22
C LEU A 162 18.25 1.79 -0.72
N GLU A 163 19.49 1.95 -0.25
CA GLU A 163 19.80 2.08 1.18
C GLU A 163 19.35 3.44 1.78
N ALA A 164 19.47 4.51 1.01
CA ALA A 164 19.12 5.87 1.42
C ALA A 164 18.13 6.48 0.44
N PRO A 165 16.81 6.23 0.61
CA PRO A 165 15.82 6.84 -0.26
C PRO A 165 15.81 8.37 -0.09
N LEU A 166 15.68 9.08 -1.21
CA LEU A 166 15.46 10.52 -1.23
C LEU A 166 14.10 10.86 -0.62
N LEU A 167 14.11 11.87 0.25
CA LEU A 167 12.94 12.36 0.97
C LEU A 167 12.76 13.87 0.70
N PRO A 168 12.31 14.27 -0.50
CA PRO A 168 12.23 15.69 -0.88
C PRO A 168 11.31 16.54 0.04
N ARG A 169 10.43 15.91 0.81
CA ARG A 169 9.56 16.58 1.80
C ARG A 169 9.89 16.20 3.25
N GLY A 170 11.05 15.60 3.48
CA GLY A 170 11.49 15.16 4.81
C GLY A 170 10.88 13.83 5.25
N LYS A 171 10.88 13.60 6.56
CA LYS A 171 10.35 12.38 7.19
C LYS A 171 8.89 12.18 6.80
N LEU A 172 8.45 10.93 6.65
CA LEU A 172 7.08 10.55 6.25
C LEU A 172 6.15 10.29 7.43
N LEU A 173 6.70 9.81 8.55
CA LEU A 173 5.96 9.57 9.78
C LEU A 173 6.55 10.39 10.93
N ASP A 174 5.69 10.99 11.73
CA ASP A 174 6.04 11.73 12.94
C ASP A 174 6.19 10.81 14.17
N ALA A 175 6.41 11.40 15.35
CA ALA A 175 6.66 10.67 16.58
C ALA A 175 5.45 9.87 17.11
N VAL A 176 4.23 10.16 16.66
CA VAL A 176 3.03 9.39 17.04
C VAL A 176 2.60 8.40 15.96
N GLY A 177 3.40 8.27 14.89
CA GLY A 177 3.12 7.38 13.75
C GLY A 177 2.15 7.97 12.73
N GLN A 178 1.93 9.29 12.75
CA GLN A 178 1.03 9.98 11.81
C GLN A 178 1.80 10.47 10.58
N SER A 179 1.11 10.53 9.43
CA SER A 179 1.70 11.03 8.19
C SER A 179 2.10 12.50 8.33
N THR A 180 3.33 12.85 7.99
CA THR A 180 3.81 14.25 7.94
C THR A 180 3.34 14.99 6.68
N LEU A 181 3.01 14.26 5.61
CA LEU A 181 2.56 14.81 4.33
C LEU A 181 1.12 15.32 4.37
N HIS A 182 0.29 14.73 5.22
CA HIS A 182 -1.14 15.02 5.30
C HIS A 182 -1.48 15.94 6.46
N ALA A 183 -2.50 16.78 6.25
CA ALA A 183 -3.15 17.59 7.28
C ALA A 183 -4.65 17.26 7.31
N TRP A 184 -5.20 17.13 8.52
CA TRP A 184 -6.63 16.90 8.75
C TRP A 184 -7.01 17.45 10.12
N GLU A 185 -8.31 17.75 10.29
CA GLU A 185 -8.86 18.17 11.57
C GLU A 185 -8.71 17.05 12.62
N GLY A 186 -8.19 17.39 13.80
CA GLY A 186 -7.97 16.43 14.89
C GLY A 186 -6.64 15.65 14.83
N LYS A 187 -5.75 15.94 13.87
CA LYS A 187 -4.38 15.42 13.85
C LYS A 187 -3.68 15.67 15.19
N THR A 188 -2.96 14.67 15.69
CA THR A 188 -2.36 14.73 17.03
C THR A 188 -1.04 15.48 16.97
N ALA A 189 -0.95 16.61 17.66
CA ALA A 189 0.18 17.51 17.53
C ALA A 189 1.48 16.98 18.19
N SER A 190 1.35 16.14 19.23
CA SER A 190 2.51 15.63 19.97
C SER A 190 2.20 14.35 20.75
N PRO A 191 3.22 13.62 21.21
CA PRO A 191 3.05 12.51 22.13
C PRO A 191 2.26 12.86 23.40
N ALA A 192 2.48 14.05 23.98
CA ALA A 192 1.78 14.48 25.19
C ALA A 192 0.26 14.64 24.94
N VAL A 193 -0.11 15.22 23.80
CA VAL A 193 -1.52 15.34 23.39
C VAL A 193 -2.13 13.95 23.13
N ALA A 194 -1.34 12.98 22.65
CA ALA A 194 -1.80 11.61 22.49
C ALA A 194 -2.13 10.97 23.85
N SER A 195 -1.23 11.06 24.83
CA SER A 195 -1.43 10.51 26.18
C SER A 195 -2.63 11.18 26.88
N GLU A 196 -2.71 12.52 26.87
CA GLU A 196 -3.84 13.25 27.46
C GLU A 196 -5.19 12.80 26.86
N ARG A 197 -5.25 12.61 25.54
CA ARG A 197 -6.46 12.13 24.87
C ARG A 197 -6.83 10.72 25.29
N LEU A 198 -5.86 9.80 25.39
CA LEU A 198 -6.09 8.42 25.80
C LEU A 198 -6.56 8.34 27.27
N GLU A 199 -5.94 9.12 28.16
CA GLU A 199 -6.35 9.21 29.57
C GLU A 199 -7.76 9.79 29.71
N SER A 200 -8.09 10.84 28.94
CA SER A 200 -9.42 11.43 28.92
C SER A 200 -10.48 10.42 28.43
N GLN A 201 -10.19 9.65 27.38
CA GLN A 201 -11.08 8.60 26.88
C GLN A 201 -11.28 7.48 27.90
N LEU A 202 -10.21 7.07 28.60
CA LEU A 202 -10.30 6.09 29.67
C LEU A 202 -11.18 6.59 30.83
N ALA A 203 -11.00 7.86 31.22
CA ALA A 203 -11.79 8.48 32.30
C ALA A 203 -13.28 8.67 31.94
N SER A 204 -13.64 8.70 30.66
CA SER A 204 -15.04 8.78 30.21
C SER A 204 -15.66 7.43 29.85
N ALA A 205 -14.88 6.36 29.69
CA ALA A 205 -15.34 5.09 29.15
C ALA A 205 -16.53 4.48 29.90
N ASP A 206 -16.54 4.55 31.24
CA ASP A 206 -17.63 3.98 32.07
C ASP A 206 -18.98 4.72 31.90
N LYS A 207 -18.97 5.90 31.26
CA LYS A 207 -20.17 6.71 30.99
C LYS A 207 -20.81 6.37 29.64
N GLU A 208 -20.13 5.58 28.81
CA GLU A 208 -20.63 5.16 27.51
C GLU A 208 -21.61 3.99 27.69
N HIS A 209 -22.80 4.14 27.11
CA HIS A 209 -23.86 3.14 27.21
C HIS A 209 -24.46 2.85 25.83
N LEU A 210 -25.01 1.65 25.66
CA LEU A 210 -25.78 1.35 24.46
C LEU A 210 -26.97 2.33 24.37
N PRO A 211 -27.35 2.77 23.15
CA PRO A 211 -28.52 3.60 22.94
C PRO A 211 -29.79 3.01 23.58
N GLU A 212 -30.70 3.89 23.98
CA GLU A 212 -32.01 3.47 24.51
C GLU A 212 -32.74 2.55 23.52
N GLY A 213 -33.38 1.51 24.03
CA GLY A 213 -34.06 0.49 23.21
C GLY A 213 -33.14 -0.61 22.67
N MET A 214 -31.84 -0.60 23.03
CA MET A 214 -30.96 -1.74 22.81
C MET A 214 -30.90 -2.67 24.04
N THR A 215 -30.83 -3.97 23.79
CA THR A 215 -30.62 -4.98 24.85
C THR A 215 -29.16 -4.99 25.29
N ARG A 216 -28.86 -5.73 26.37
CA ARG A 216 -27.47 -6.01 26.81
C ARG A 216 -26.59 -6.67 25.73
N TRP A 217 -27.20 -7.21 24.67
CA TRP A 217 -26.54 -7.85 23.54
C TRP A 217 -26.48 -6.94 22.29
N GLY A 218 -27.04 -5.72 22.36
CA GLY A 218 -27.16 -4.79 21.23
C GLY A 218 -28.33 -5.09 20.29
N GLY A 219 -29.27 -5.97 20.66
CA GLY A 219 -30.49 -6.23 19.90
C GLY A 219 -31.51 -5.11 20.07
N TRP A 220 -32.40 -4.92 19.09
CA TRP A 220 -33.48 -3.94 19.11
C TRP A 220 -34.71 -4.48 19.85
N SER A 221 -35.01 -3.92 21.01
CA SER A 221 -36.03 -4.46 21.94
C SER A 221 -37.47 -4.41 21.41
N GLN A 222 -37.76 -3.59 20.39
CA GLN A 222 -39.11 -3.44 19.85
C GLN A 222 -39.49 -4.53 18.84
N LYS A 223 -38.57 -5.44 18.47
CA LYS A 223 -38.87 -6.57 17.58
C LYS A 223 -38.33 -7.86 18.16
N GLN A 224 -39.23 -8.78 18.47
CA GLN A 224 -38.94 -10.02 19.20
C GLN A 224 -39.30 -11.27 18.38
N PHE A 225 -38.55 -12.33 18.66
CA PHE A 225 -38.59 -13.67 18.13
C PHE A 225 -38.31 -14.66 19.27
N ASP A 226 -38.25 -15.97 18.96
CA ASP A 226 -37.95 -16.99 19.96
C ASP A 226 -36.55 -16.80 20.58
N SER A 227 -36.47 -16.82 21.91
CA SER A 227 -35.19 -16.84 22.62
C SER A 227 -34.62 -18.26 22.65
N THR A 228 -33.35 -18.40 22.28
CA THR A 228 -32.63 -19.68 22.32
C THR A 228 -31.45 -19.67 23.30
N GLY A 229 -31.16 -18.52 23.92
CA GLY A 229 -29.94 -18.29 24.71
C GLY A 229 -28.67 -18.10 23.87
N PHE A 230 -28.77 -18.13 22.53
CA PHE A 230 -27.66 -17.90 21.61
C PHE A 230 -28.07 -17.00 20.44
N PHE A 231 -27.09 -16.36 19.80
CA PHE A 231 -27.34 -15.69 18.53
C PHE A 231 -27.77 -16.72 17.49
N HIS A 232 -28.83 -16.41 16.74
CA HIS A 232 -29.34 -17.29 15.68
C HIS A 232 -29.95 -16.48 14.54
N THR A 233 -30.25 -17.14 13.42
CA THR A 233 -30.93 -16.52 12.27
C THR A 233 -32.42 -16.80 12.32
N HIS A 234 -33.24 -15.81 11.96
CA HIS A 234 -34.68 -15.96 11.80
C HIS A 234 -35.15 -15.30 10.50
N HIS A 235 -36.07 -15.95 9.78
CA HIS A 235 -36.72 -15.39 8.60
C HIS A 235 -38.20 -15.14 8.90
N ASP A 236 -38.63 -13.88 8.92
CA ASP A 236 -39.98 -13.50 9.35
C ASP A 236 -41.05 -13.57 8.23
N GLY A 237 -40.71 -14.21 7.11
CA GLY A 237 -41.54 -14.29 5.91
C GLY A 237 -41.26 -13.19 4.88
N ASN A 238 -40.53 -12.13 5.26
CA ASN A 238 -40.14 -11.06 4.35
C ASN A 238 -38.61 -10.84 4.33
N ARG A 239 -37.95 -10.88 5.48
CA ARG A 239 -36.51 -10.62 5.58
C ARG A 239 -35.81 -11.52 6.59
N TRP A 240 -34.51 -11.69 6.37
CA TRP A 240 -33.62 -12.34 7.33
C TRP A 240 -33.19 -11.38 8.43
N TRP A 241 -33.14 -11.93 9.64
CA TRP A 241 -32.66 -11.30 10.85
C TRP A 241 -31.59 -12.17 11.48
N LEU A 242 -30.58 -11.54 12.09
CA LEU A 242 -29.96 -12.12 13.25
C LEU A 242 -30.85 -11.83 14.46
N VAL A 243 -30.82 -12.70 15.45
CA VAL A 243 -31.59 -12.59 16.69
C VAL A 243 -30.62 -12.77 17.85
N ASP A 244 -30.70 -11.90 18.84
CA ASP A 244 -29.87 -11.95 20.04
C ASP A 244 -30.30 -13.09 20.98
N PRO A 245 -29.47 -13.45 22.00
CA PRO A 245 -29.80 -14.52 22.94
C PRO A 245 -31.15 -14.38 23.65
N ASP A 246 -31.63 -13.15 23.86
CA ASP A 246 -32.88 -12.85 24.56
C ASP A 246 -34.09 -12.79 23.58
N GLY A 247 -33.89 -13.09 22.29
CA GLY A 247 -34.94 -13.15 21.27
C GLY A 247 -35.17 -11.83 20.52
N ASN A 248 -34.32 -10.81 20.66
CA ASN A 248 -34.55 -9.50 20.03
C ASN A 248 -33.84 -9.42 18.68
N ALA A 249 -34.45 -8.75 17.70
CA ALA A 249 -33.88 -8.58 16.38
C ALA A 249 -32.52 -7.88 16.46
N PHE A 250 -31.52 -8.40 15.76
CA PHE A 250 -30.14 -7.94 15.84
C PHE A 250 -29.58 -7.61 14.46
N TRP A 251 -28.74 -6.58 14.40
CA TRP A 251 -27.97 -6.22 13.21
C TRP A 251 -26.48 -6.21 13.58
N SER A 252 -25.71 -7.13 12.98
CA SER A 252 -24.27 -7.19 13.22
C SER A 252 -23.57 -6.09 12.42
N SER A 253 -23.17 -5.04 13.13
CA SER A 253 -22.33 -3.97 12.59
C SER A 253 -21.22 -3.69 13.59
N GLY A 254 -19.99 -3.61 13.10
CA GLY A 254 -18.81 -3.41 13.93
C GLY A 254 -17.58 -3.12 13.10
N LEU A 255 -16.47 -2.93 13.80
CA LEU A 255 -15.15 -2.77 13.18
C LEU A 255 -14.42 -4.11 13.23
N ASP A 256 -13.76 -4.48 12.13
CA ASP A 256 -12.78 -5.56 12.14
C ASP A 256 -11.45 -5.06 12.75
N CYS A 257 -10.53 -5.99 13.00
CA CYS A 257 -9.19 -5.69 13.50
C CYS A 257 -9.16 -4.98 14.86
N VAL A 258 -10.14 -5.23 15.74
CA VAL A 258 -10.12 -4.76 17.14
C VAL A 258 -9.06 -5.53 17.93
N ARG A 259 -7.85 -4.99 17.93
CA ARG A 259 -6.68 -5.55 18.62
C ARG A 259 -5.72 -4.44 19.05
N PHE A 260 -4.90 -4.72 20.05
CA PHE A 260 -3.84 -3.82 20.51
C PHE A 260 -2.61 -3.86 19.59
N GLY A 261 -2.78 -3.58 18.30
CA GLY A 261 -1.61 -3.40 17.43
C GLY A 261 -1.87 -3.15 15.96
N ILE A 262 -1.04 -2.24 15.41
CA ILE A 262 -1.00 -1.83 14.01
C ILE A 262 0.46 -1.87 13.55
N GLU A 263 0.76 -2.86 12.70
CA GLU A 263 2.11 -3.06 12.18
C GLU A 263 2.46 -2.00 11.13
N THR A 264 3.54 -1.27 11.36
CA THR A 264 4.15 -0.36 10.38
C THR A 264 5.44 -0.99 9.86
N ALA A 265 5.39 -1.53 8.65
CA ALA A 265 6.58 -2.09 8.01
C ALA A 265 7.51 -0.97 7.55
N TYR A 266 8.76 -0.97 8.02
CA TYR A 266 9.69 0.15 7.82
C TYR A 266 11.08 -0.24 7.30
N GLU A 267 11.33 -1.52 7.02
CA GLU A 267 12.59 -1.93 6.39
C GLU A 267 12.90 -1.15 5.11
N GLY A 268 14.10 -0.55 5.05
CA GLY A 268 14.54 0.34 3.97
C GLY A 268 13.95 1.75 4.03
N LEU A 269 13.28 2.09 5.14
CA LEU A 269 12.63 3.38 5.40
C LEU A 269 12.97 3.94 6.77
N GLU A 270 14.00 3.42 7.45
CA GLU A 270 14.47 3.92 8.74
C GLU A 270 14.71 5.45 8.70
N GLY A 271 15.35 5.92 7.62
CA GLY A 271 15.57 7.34 7.36
C GLY A 271 14.30 8.17 7.14
N ALA A 272 13.16 7.54 6.85
CA ALA A 272 11.87 8.21 6.63
C ALA A 272 11.06 8.40 7.92
N LEU A 273 11.48 7.79 9.04
CA LEU A 273 10.80 7.93 10.33
C LEU A 273 11.41 9.09 11.13
N ALA A 274 10.58 9.96 11.71
CA ALA A 274 11.05 11.03 12.59
C ALA A 274 11.49 10.49 13.96
N TRP A 275 10.86 9.42 14.41
CA TRP A 275 11.19 8.73 15.65
C TRP A 275 10.93 7.24 15.48
N LEU A 276 11.86 6.44 15.96
CA LEU A 276 11.71 5.00 16.08
C LEU A 276 11.93 4.65 17.57
N PRO A 277 10.99 3.96 18.25
CA PRO A 277 11.17 3.58 19.64
C PRO A 277 12.42 2.73 19.84
N GLU A 278 13.06 2.83 21.00
CA GLU A 278 14.14 1.90 21.35
C GLU A 278 13.64 0.45 21.30
N PRO A 279 14.31 -0.45 20.56
CA PRO A 279 13.83 -1.82 20.35
C PRO A 279 13.84 -2.68 21.61
N GLU A 280 14.62 -2.26 22.61
CA GLU A 280 14.71 -2.91 23.91
C GLU A 280 14.11 -2.03 25.02
N GLY A 281 13.94 -2.63 26.21
CA GLY A 281 13.40 -1.92 27.37
C GLY A 281 11.91 -1.60 27.22
N LEU A 282 11.52 -0.36 27.53
CA LEU A 282 10.12 0.08 27.67
C LEU A 282 9.27 -0.21 26.42
N TYR A 283 9.82 0.01 25.22
CA TYR A 283 9.09 -0.13 23.97
C TYR A 283 9.27 -1.49 23.29
N LYS A 284 9.87 -2.48 23.96
CA LYS A 284 10.07 -3.82 23.38
C LYS A 284 8.78 -4.44 22.81
N ALA A 285 7.64 -4.20 23.48
CA ALA A 285 6.34 -4.69 23.04
C ALA A 285 5.81 -4.03 21.75
N ALA A 286 6.35 -2.88 21.34
CA ALA A 286 6.02 -2.20 20.09
C ALA A 286 6.68 -2.86 18.86
N TYR A 287 7.54 -3.86 19.08
CA TYR A 287 8.15 -4.65 18.01
C TYR A 287 7.53 -6.03 17.96
N ALA A 288 7.24 -6.52 16.76
CA ALA A 288 6.84 -7.90 16.53
C ALA A 288 8.00 -8.68 15.88
N HIS A 289 8.07 -9.97 16.20
CA HIS A 289 8.99 -10.89 15.54
C HIS A 289 8.29 -11.51 14.33
N GLY A 290 8.74 -11.14 13.13
CA GLY A 290 8.19 -11.59 11.85
C GLY A 290 9.24 -11.56 10.75
N ARG A 291 8.82 -11.78 9.49
CA ARG A 291 9.73 -11.74 8.34
C ARG A 291 10.21 -10.34 7.99
N ASP A 292 9.37 -9.34 8.22
CA ASP A 292 9.64 -7.94 7.90
C ASP A 292 9.97 -7.16 9.19
N LYS A 293 10.84 -6.14 9.10
CA LYS A 293 10.99 -5.19 10.21
C LYS A 293 9.72 -4.35 10.34
N VAL A 294 9.05 -4.47 11.48
CA VAL A 294 7.81 -3.76 11.80
C VAL A 294 7.91 -3.06 13.15
N VAL A 295 7.28 -1.90 13.25
CA VAL A 295 7.10 -1.15 14.50
C VAL A 295 5.63 -0.79 14.68
N ASP A 296 5.17 -0.78 15.93
CA ASP A 296 3.78 -0.52 16.29
C ASP A 296 3.67 0.80 17.06
N TYR A 297 3.37 1.89 16.34
CA TYR A 297 3.16 3.19 16.95
C TYR A 297 1.92 3.23 17.84
N LEU A 298 0.90 2.39 17.60
CA LEU A 298 -0.27 2.34 18.47
C LEU A 298 0.13 1.82 19.85
N ARG A 299 0.87 0.71 19.92
CA ARG A 299 1.42 0.22 21.18
C ARG A 299 2.37 1.21 21.82
N ALA A 300 3.26 1.82 21.04
CA ALA A 300 4.17 2.82 21.58
C ALA A 300 3.41 4.02 22.18
N ASN A 301 2.31 4.45 21.57
CA ASN A 301 1.46 5.51 22.10
C ASN A 301 0.71 5.09 23.38
N PHE A 302 0.29 3.82 23.51
CA PHE A 302 -0.31 3.30 24.75
C PHE A 302 0.67 3.15 25.91
N ILE A 303 1.96 2.95 25.62
CA ILE A 303 3.01 2.79 26.63
C ILE A 303 3.41 4.13 27.27
N ARG A 304 3.19 5.25 26.58
CA ARG A 304 3.54 6.60 27.03
C ARG A 304 2.63 7.12 28.13
#